data_AF-A0A355RII1-F1
#
_entry.id   AF-A0A355RII1-F1
#
_cell.length_a   1.000
_cell.length_b   1.000
_cell.length_c   1.000
_cell.angle_alpha   90.00
_cell.angle_beta   90.00
_cell.angle_gamma   90.00
#
_symmetry.space_group_name_H-M   'P 1'
#
loop_
_entity.id
_entity.type
_entity.pdbx_description
1 polymer ?
#
loop_
_entity_poly.entity_id
_entity_poly.type
_entity_poly.pdbx_seq_one_letter_code
_entity_poly.pdbx_strand_id
1 'polypeptide(L)'
;MANYSNLPAPTPEGGLSRYLQEIRKFPMLEPEEEYMLGKRWVEKQDTQAAHKMVTSHLRLAAKIAMGYRGYGLPQAEVISEANVGLMQAV
;
A
#
# COMPACT_ATOMS: atom_id res chain seq x y z
N MET A 1 2.15 15.81 -11.04
CA MET A 1 1.51 15.50 -9.74
C MET A 1 0.80 14.17 -9.88
N ALA A 2 1.27 13.12 -9.21
CA ALA A 2 0.53 11.86 -9.17
C ALA A 2 -0.78 12.07 -8.39
N ASN A 3 -1.88 11.61 -8.95
CA ASN A 3 -3.19 11.64 -8.30
C ASN A 3 -3.27 10.49 -7.29
N TYR A 4 -2.84 10.74 -6.05
CA TYR A 4 -3.02 9.82 -4.92
C TYR A 4 -4.49 9.70 -4.47
N SER A 5 -5.38 10.50 -5.05
CA SER A 5 -6.79 10.68 -4.70
C SER A 5 -7.67 9.42 -4.85
N ASN A 6 -7.18 8.34 -5.48
CA ASN A 6 -7.91 7.10 -5.73
C ASN A 6 -7.36 5.87 -5.00
N LEU A 7 -6.44 6.04 -4.04
CA LEU A 7 -6.01 4.91 -3.23
C LEU A 7 -7.15 4.47 -2.30
N PRO A 8 -7.40 3.16 -2.17
CA PRO A 8 -8.37 2.67 -1.21
C PRO A 8 -7.91 3.05 0.20
N ALA A 9 -8.82 3.57 1.02
CA ALA A 9 -8.54 3.96 2.40
C ALA A 9 -9.26 3.02 3.38
N PRO A 10 -8.57 2.48 4.41
CA PRO A 10 -9.23 1.73 5.46
C PRO A 10 -9.95 2.72 6.39
N THR A 11 -11.27 2.57 6.54
CA THR A 11 -12.04 3.34 7.53
C THR A 11 -12.68 2.42 8.58
N PRO A 12 -12.83 2.88 9.84
CA PRO A 12 -13.40 2.05 10.93
C PRO A 12 -14.85 1.59 10.67
N GLU A 13 -15.68 2.43 10.04
CA GLU A 13 -17.11 2.21 9.83
C GLU A 13 -17.38 1.42 8.53
N GLY A 14 -17.04 0.14 8.52
CA GLY A 14 -17.35 -0.78 7.41
C GLY A 14 -16.47 -0.63 6.15
N GLY A 15 -15.64 0.42 6.06
CA GLY A 15 -14.72 0.61 4.95
C GLY A 15 -13.52 -0.32 4.94
N LEU A 16 -13.12 -0.87 6.10
CA LEU A 16 -12.02 -1.83 6.17
C LEU A 16 -12.23 -3.07 5.31
N SER A 17 -13.43 -3.67 5.33
CA SER A 17 -13.74 -4.84 4.49
C SER A 17 -13.66 -4.51 2.99
N ARG A 18 -14.13 -3.33 2.59
CA ARG A 18 -14.03 -2.83 1.21
C ARG A 18 -12.57 -2.60 0.83
N TYR A 19 -11.80 -1.93 1.68
CA TYR A 19 -10.36 -1.71 1.50
C TYR A 19 -9.63 -3.04 1.25
N LEU A 20 -9.85 -4.04 2.10
CA LEU A 20 -9.23 -5.36 1.96
C LEU A 20 -9.62 -6.07 0.66
N GLN A 21 -10.83 -5.83 0.13
CA GLN A 21 -11.24 -6.34 -1.18
C GLN A 21 -10.55 -5.60 -2.33
N GLU A 22 -10.47 -4.27 -2.26
CA GLU A 22 -9.82 -3.46 -3.30
C GLU A 22 -8.34 -3.78 -3.44
N ILE A 23 -7.60 -3.86 -2.33
CA ILE A 23 -6.15 -4.12 -2.39
C ILE A 23 -5.80 -5.49 -2.96
N ARG A 24 -6.75 -6.45 -2.94
CA ARG A 24 -6.57 -7.78 -3.52
C ARG A 24 -6.61 -7.79 -5.04
N LYS A 25 -7.14 -6.74 -5.66
CA LYS A 25 -7.21 -6.59 -7.11
C LYS A 25 -5.86 -6.20 -7.71
N PHE A 26 -4.95 -5.61 -6.93
CA PHE A 26 -3.63 -5.27 -7.42
C PHE A 26 -2.73 -6.52 -7.55
N PRO A 27 -2.13 -6.77 -8.71
CA PRO A 27 -1.22 -7.90 -8.90
C PRO A 27 0.06 -7.72 -8.06
N MET A 28 0.70 -8.85 -7.71
CA MET A 28 2.06 -8.83 -7.18
C MET A 28 3.01 -8.51 -8.33
N LEU A 29 4.11 -7.84 -8.02
CA LEU A 29 5.20 -7.65 -8.96
C LEU A 29 6.14 -8.84 -8.90
N GLU A 30 6.71 -9.22 -10.04
CA GLU A 30 7.89 -10.09 -10.06
C GLU A 30 9.14 -9.29 -9.64
N PRO A 31 10.17 -9.95 -9.09
CA PRO A 31 11.37 -9.27 -8.57
C PRO A 31 12.05 -8.34 -9.60
N GLU A 32 12.11 -8.76 -10.87
CA GLU A 32 12.69 -7.96 -11.94
C GLU A 32 11.84 -6.73 -12.26
N GLU A 33 10.51 -6.83 -12.21
CA GLU A 33 9.62 -5.69 -12.40
C GLU A 33 9.80 -4.66 -11.27
N GLU A 34 9.87 -5.13 -10.02
CA GLU A 34 10.08 -4.29 -8.85
C GLU A 34 11.39 -3.50 -8.96
N TYR A 35 12.49 -4.18 -9.31
CA TYR A 35 13.79 -3.53 -9.53
C TYR A 35 13.71 -2.44 -10.60
N MET A 36 13.08 -2.74 -11.74
CA MET A 36 12.95 -1.80 -12.84
C MET A 36 12.05 -0.60 -12.51
N LEU A 37 11.01 -0.81 -11.70
CA LEU A 37 10.15 0.27 -11.20
C LEU A 37 10.90 1.16 -10.20
N GLY A 38 11.63 0.57 -9.26
CA GLY A 38 12.43 1.31 -8.27
C GLY A 38 13.52 2.14 -8.94
N LYS A 39 14.22 1.55 -9.91
CA LYS A 39 15.21 2.28 -10.72
C LYS A 39 14.59 3.49 -11.44
N ARG A 40 13.42 3.32 -12.07
CA ARG A 40 12.72 4.43 -12.74
C ARG A 40 12.28 5.53 -11.78
N TRP A 41 11.82 5.16 -10.58
CA TRP A 41 11.49 6.13 -9.55
C TRP A 41 12.72 6.96 -9.16
N VAL A 42 13.84 6.31 -8.83
CA VAL A 42 15.06 6.99 -8.38
C VAL A 42 15.68 7.86 -9.48
N GLU A 43 15.78 7.33 -10.71
CA GLU A 43 16.48 8.02 -11.80
C GLU A 43 15.63 9.10 -12.48
N LYS A 44 14.32 8.90 -12.56
CA LYS A 44 13.42 9.73 -13.39
C LYS A 44 12.29 10.37 -12.60
N GLN A 45 12.22 10.14 -11.29
CA GLN A 45 11.09 10.55 -10.45
C GLN A 45 9.74 10.10 -11.04
N ASP A 46 9.73 8.90 -11.64
CA ASP A 46 8.54 8.33 -12.28
C ASP A 46 7.50 7.95 -11.21
N THR A 47 6.57 8.87 -10.97
CA THR A 47 5.52 8.69 -9.97
C THR A 47 4.58 7.51 -10.29
N GLN A 48 4.48 7.10 -11.56
CA GLN A 48 3.68 5.91 -11.91
C GLN A 48 4.40 4.63 -11.49
N ALA A 49 5.74 4.62 -11.57
CA ALA A 49 6.56 3.53 -11.04
C ALA A 49 6.35 3.36 -9.53
N ALA A 50 6.48 4.46 -8.78
CA ALA A 50 6.22 4.47 -7.34
C ALA A 50 4.79 4.03 -7.01
N HIS A 51 3.79 4.52 -7.75
CA HIS A 51 2.39 4.13 -7.55
C HIS A 51 2.17 2.62 -7.78
N LYS A 52 2.77 2.02 -8.82
CA LYS A 52 2.67 0.58 -9.09
C LYS A 52 3.38 -0.24 -7.99
N MET A 53 4.51 0.23 -7.48
CA MET A 53 5.22 -0.40 -6.35
C MET A 53 4.39 -0.37 -5.07
N VAL A 54 3.86 0.80 -4.70
CA VAL A 54 3.02 0.94 -3.49
C VAL A 54 1.76 0.07 -3.60
N THR A 55 1.01 0.16 -4.69
CA THR A 55 -0.27 -0.55 -4.83
C THR A 55 -0.13 -2.08 -4.83
N SER A 56 0.92 -2.63 -5.46
CA SER A 56 1.21 -4.07 -5.45
C SER A 56 1.50 -4.63 -4.05
N HIS A 57 2.07 -3.79 -3.16
CA HIS A 57 2.48 -4.17 -1.80
C HIS A 57 1.49 -3.83 -0.69
N LEU A 58 0.34 -3.20 -1.00
CA LEU A 58 -0.70 -2.88 0.01
C LEU A 58 -1.19 -4.12 0.78
N ARG A 59 -1.22 -5.30 0.12
CA ARG A 59 -1.56 -6.57 0.78
C ARG A 59 -0.54 -6.97 1.84
N LEU A 60 0.74 -6.73 1.58
CA LEU A 60 1.82 -7.02 2.53
C LEU A 60 1.72 -6.08 3.74
N ALA A 61 1.56 -4.78 3.51
CA ALA A 61 1.35 -3.79 4.57
C ALA A 61 0.15 -4.15 5.45
N ALA A 62 -1.00 -4.48 4.83
CA ALA A 62 -2.18 -4.92 5.56
C ALA A 62 -1.93 -6.21 6.36
N LYS A 63 -1.18 -7.18 5.81
CA LYS A 63 -0.83 -8.43 6.52
C LYS A 63 0.03 -8.17 7.76
N ILE A 64 1.03 -7.30 7.65
CA ILE A 64 1.89 -6.91 8.77
C ILE A 64 1.06 -6.18 9.83
N ALA A 65 0.24 -5.22 9.43
CA ALA A 65 -0.65 -4.47 10.33
C ALA A 65 -1.66 -5.38 11.07
N MET A 66 -2.19 -6.42 10.42
CA MET A 66 -3.08 -7.40 11.07
C MET A 66 -2.40 -8.20 12.18
N GLY A 67 -1.06 -8.29 12.18
CA GLY A 67 -0.29 -8.91 13.27
C GLY A 67 -0.32 -8.13 14.59
N TYR A 68 -0.68 -6.84 14.54
CA TYR A 68 -0.82 -5.97 15.72
C TYR A 68 -2.25 -5.95 16.28
N ARG A 69 -3.12 -6.87 15.83
CA ARG A 69 -4.46 -7.01 16.38
C ARG A 69 -4.38 -7.38 17.87
N GLY A 70 -5.20 -6.72 18.69
CA GLY A 70 -5.26 -6.97 20.14
C GLY A 70 -4.39 -6.05 21.00
N TYR A 71 -3.61 -5.16 20.39
CA TYR A 71 -2.81 -4.14 21.08
C TYR A 71 -3.62 -2.89 21.49
N GLY A 72 -4.94 -2.95 21.43
CA GLY A 72 -5.85 -1.86 21.83
C GLY A 72 -6.08 -0.76 20.77
N LEU A 73 -5.39 -0.81 19.62
CA LEU A 73 -5.60 0.12 18.51
C LEU A 73 -6.66 -0.38 17.51
N PRO A 74 -7.45 0.52 16.90
CA PRO A 74 -8.32 0.15 15.80
C PRO A 74 -7.51 -0.36 14.60
N GLN A 75 -7.93 -1.47 14.02
CA GLN A 75 -7.19 -2.12 12.93
C GLN A 75 -7.03 -1.22 11.70
N ALA A 76 -8.02 -0.37 11.42
CA ALA A 76 -7.97 0.57 10.31
C ALA A 76 -6.82 1.58 10.47
N GLU A 77 -6.59 2.09 11.69
CA GLU A 77 -5.51 3.03 11.99
C GLU A 77 -4.14 2.39 11.79
N VAL A 78 -3.94 1.18 12.30
CA VAL A 78 -2.67 0.45 12.13
C VAL A 78 -2.38 0.17 10.65
N ILE A 79 -3.41 -0.13 9.86
CA ILE A 79 -3.25 -0.33 8.41
C ILE A 79 -2.94 0.99 7.70
N SER A 80 -3.57 2.10 8.09
CA SER A 80 -3.24 3.43 7.57
C SER A 80 -1.77 3.79 7.81
N GLU A 81 -1.28 3.58 9.04
CA GLU A 81 0.13 3.79 9.38
C GLU A 81 1.06 2.87 8.58
N ALA A 82 0.70 1.60 8.41
CA ALA A 82 1.47 0.68 7.57
C ALA A 82 1.52 1.11 6.10
N ASN A 83 0.43 1.66 5.57
CA ASN A 83 0.39 2.20 4.21
C ASN A 83 1.29 3.44 4.08
N VAL A 84 1.32 4.31 5.08
CA VAL A 84 2.25 5.46 5.12
C VAL A 84 3.70 4.99 5.16
N GLY A 85 4.01 4.02 6.03
CA GLY A 85 5.35 3.42 6.08
C GLY A 85 5.76 2.78 4.75
N LEU A 86 4.83 2.13 4.06
CA LEU A 86 5.07 1.61 2.70
C LEU A 86 5.38 2.72 1.70
N MET A 87 4.63 3.83 1.74
CA MET A 87 4.90 4.98 0.86
C MET A 87 6.25 5.64 1.13
N GLN A 88 6.73 5.61 2.37
CA GLN A 88 8.04 6.16 2.76
C GLN A 88 9.20 5.23 2.40
N ALA A 89 8.94 3.92 2.29
CA ALA A 89 9.95 2.92 1.95
C ALA A 89 10.28 2.88 0.44
N VAL A 90 9.38 3.40 -0.41
CA VAL A 90 9.52 3.47 -1.88
C VAL A 90 10.18 4.78 -2.30
#